data_AF-C9XYG3-F1
#
_entry.id   AF-C9XYG3-F1
#
_cell.length_a   1.000
_cell.length_b   1.000
_cell.length_c   1.000
_cell.angle_alpha   90.00
_cell.angle_beta   90.00
_cell.angle_gamma   90.00
#
_symmetry.space_group_name_H-M   'P 1'
#
loop_
_entity.id
_entity.type
_entity.pdbx_description
1 polymer ?
#
loop_
_entity_poly.entity_id
_entity_poly.type
_entity_poly.pdbx_seq_one_letter_code
_entity_poly.pdbx_strand_id
1 'polypeptide(L)'
;MVIKWLNTLTASRRFFIGVDMADIYRITVKTKTGETHVGLMRRSQPEIINGFIGIAREDGSWVYLAPDNVQEMEYVPEPEAEEQTS
;
A
#
# COMPACT_ATOMS: atom_id res chain seq x y z
N MET A 1 -40.79 18.50 42.89
CA MET A 1 -40.51 19.36 41.72
C MET A 1 -39.08 19.87 41.88
N VAL A 2 -38.05 19.57 41.09
CA VAL A 2 -37.88 18.94 39.78
C VAL A 2 -36.58 18.12 39.84
N ILE A 3 -36.64 16.88 39.35
CA ILE A 3 -35.47 16.04 39.06
C ILE A 3 -35.00 16.45 37.65
N LYS A 4 -33.73 16.81 37.48
CA LYS A 4 -33.09 16.85 36.16
C LYS A 4 -31.96 15.82 36.14
N TRP A 5 -32.19 14.77 35.37
CA TRP A 5 -31.20 13.80 34.94
C TRP A 5 -30.75 14.09 33.51
N LEU A 6 -29.46 13.81 33.30
CA LEU A 6 -28.79 13.31 32.09
C LEU A 6 -28.55 14.21 30.87
N ASN A 7 -27.26 14.29 30.49
CA ASN A 7 -26.66 14.03 29.15
C ASN A 7 -25.28 14.73 29.11
N THR A 8 -24.19 14.23 28.55
CA THR A 8 -23.95 13.13 27.60
C THR A 8 -22.44 12.89 27.51
N LEU A 9 -22.06 11.61 27.48
CA LEU A 9 -20.89 10.99 26.86
C LEU A 9 -19.78 11.93 26.34
N THR A 10 -18.66 11.96 27.06
CA THR A 10 -17.36 12.38 26.50
C THR A 10 -16.96 11.34 25.45
N ALA A 11 -17.29 11.62 24.18
CA ALA A 11 -16.78 10.84 23.06
C ALA A 11 -15.26 11.04 22.97
N SER A 12 -14.51 10.08 23.52
CA SER A 12 -13.09 9.91 23.21
C SER A 12 -12.94 9.76 21.70
N ARG A 13 -12.55 10.83 21.02
CA ARG A 13 -12.03 10.78 19.66
C ARG A 13 -10.72 9.99 19.73
N ARG A 14 -10.81 8.67 19.60
CA ARG A 14 -9.70 7.86 19.09
C ARG A 14 -9.41 8.40 17.69
N PHE A 15 -8.39 9.24 17.59
CA PHE A 15 -7.68 9.45 16.33
C PHE A 15 -7.09 8.09 15.94
N PHE A 16 -7.88 7.29 15.23
CA PHE A 16 -7.28 6.39 14.25
C PHE A 16 -6.64 7.33 13.24
N ILE A 17 -5.31 7.42 13.29
CA ILE A 17 -4.51 8.04 12.25
C ILE A 17 -4.93 7.27 10.99
N GLY A 18 -5.76 7.91 10.17
CA GLY A 18 -6.13 7.35 8.88
C GLY A 18 -4.82 7.16 8.15
N VAL A 19 -4.46 5.91 7.90
CA VAL A 19 -3.50 5.63 6.85
C VAL A 19 -4.22 6.13 5.60
N ASP A 20 -3.82 7.30 5.10
CA ASP A 20 -4.16 7.70 3.74
C ASP A 20 -3.76 6.51 2.89
N MET A 21 -4.75 5.83 2.32
CA MET A 21 -4.51 4.66 1.51
C MET A 21 -3.91 5.19 0.23
N ALA A 22 -2.58 5.38 0.21
CA ALA A 22 -1.87 5.83 -0.96
C ALA A 22 -2.33 5.01 -2.17
N ASP A 23 -2.67 5.69 -3.25
CA ASP A 23 -3.10 5.01 -4.47
C ASP A 23 -1.95 4.27 -5.13
N ILE A 24 -0.71 4.74 -4.91
CA ILE A 24 0.52 4.22 -5.49
C ILE A 24 1.43 3.67 -4.39
N TYR A 25 1.96 2.48 -4.62
CA TYR A 25 2.90 1.81 -3.74
C TYR A 25 4.23 1.60 -4.45
N ARG A 26 5.32 1.83 -3.72
CA ARG A 26 6.63 1.30 -4.06
C ARG A 26 6.69 -0.15 -3.58
N ILE A 27 6.86 -1.06 -4.52
CA ILE A 27 6.94 -2.48 -4.25
C ILE A 27 8.39 -2.92 -4.41
N THR A 28 8.93 -3.55 -3.37
CA THR A 28 10.29 -4.10 -3.40
C THR A 28 10.20 -5.62 -3.27
N VAL A 29 10.70 -6.33 -4.26
CA VAL A 29 10.77 -7.79 -4.27
C VAL A 29 12.22 -8.23 -4.17
N LYS A 30 12.52 -9.06 -3.17
CA LYS A 30 13.81 -9.74 -3.04
C LYS A 30 13.67 -11.19 -3.45
N THR A 31 14.51 -11.64 -4.37
CA THR A 31 14.54 -13.03 -4.81
C THR A 31 15.49 -13.86 -3.93
N LYS A 32 15.32 -15.19 -3.97
CA LYS A 32 16.21 -16.14 -3.29
C LYS A 32 17.65 -16.11 -3.83
N THR A 33 17.85 -15.60 -5.07
CA THR A 33 19.16 -15.40 -5.67
C THR A 33 19.87 -14.14 -5.14
N GLY A 34 19.15 -13.28 -4.40
CA GLY A 34 19.65 -12.01 -3.90
C GLY A 34 19.39 -10.81 -4.83
N GLU A 35 18.66 -11.00 -5.92
CA GLU A 35 18.26 -9.90 -6.81
C GLU A 35 17.12 -9.10 -6.18
N THR A 36 17.14 -7.79 -6.40
CA THR A 36 16.09 -6.88 -5.92
C THR A 36 15.41 -6.20 -7.09
N HIS A 37 14.09 -6.28 -7.14
CA HIS A 37 13.27 -5.61 -8.14
C HIS A 37 12.38 -4.59 -7.45
N VAL A 38 12.36 -3.38 -8.00
CA VAL A 38 11.54 -2.28 -7.48
C VAL A 38 10.54 -1.86 -8.56
N GLY A 39 9.30 -1.65 -8.14
CA GLY A 39 8.22 -1.18 -8.99
C GLY A 39 7.38 -0.10 -8.32
N LEU A 40 6.73 0.73 -9.13
CA LEU A 40 5.79 1.76 -8.69
C LEU A 40 4.44 1.45 -9.32
N MET A 41 3.49 0.99 -8.52
CA MET A 41 2.19 0.55 -9.03
C MET A 41 1.11 0.64 -7.94
N ARG A 42 -0.16 0.63 -8.35
CA ARG A 42 -1.28 0.59 -7.40
C ARG A 42 -1.31 -0.76 -6.68
N ARG A 43 -1.82 -0.83 -5.44
CA ARG A 43 -1.95 -2.10 -4.69
C ARG A 43 -2.74 -3.17 -5.46
N SER A 44 -3.63 -2.77 -6.35
CA SER A 44 -4.43 -3.68 -7.19
C SER A 44 -3.67 -4.26 -8.40
N GLN A 45 -2.48 -3.74 -8.73
CA GLN A 45 -1.73 -4.09 -9.95
C GLN A 45 -0.69 -5.23 -9.85
N PRO A 46 -0.13 -5.63 -8.70
CA PRO A 46 0.61 -6.87 -8.64
C PRO A 46 -0.39 -8.01 -8.80
N GLU A 47 -0.46 -8.50 -10.03
CA GLU A 47 -1.31 -9.61 -10.42
C GLU A 47 -0.50 -10.90 -10.47
N ILE A 48 -1.14 -12.00 -10.08
CA ILE A 48 -0.62 -13.34 -10.35
C ILE A 48 -1.09 -13.73 -11.76
N ILE A 49 -0.20 -13.59 -12.75
CA ILE A 49 -0.48 -13.93 -14.15
C ILE A 49 0.17 -15.27 -14.46
N ASN A 50 -0.64 -16.28 -14.79
CA ASN A 50 -0.16 -17.66 -15.04
C ASN A 50 0.71 -18.22 -13.89
N GLY A 51 0.44 -17.80 -12.66
CA GLY A 51 1.24 -18.19 -11.50
C GLY A 51 2.51 -17.36 -11.28
N PHE A 52 2.82 -16.37 -12.12
CA PHE A 52 3.94 -15.45 -11.91
C PHE A 52 3.48 -14.13 -11.29
N ILE A 53 4.31 -13.53 -10.43
CA ILE A 53 4.08 -12.20 -9.85
C ILE A 53 4.60 -11.15 -10.84
N GLY A 54 3.69 -10.34 -11.39
CA GLY A 54 4.04 -9.24 -12.28
C GLY A 54 4.38 -7.96 -11.51
N ILE A 55 5.56 -7.38 -11.77
CA ILE A 55 6.00 -6.10 -11.19
C ILE A 55 6.31 -5.14 -12.34
N ALA A 56 5.57 -4.03 -12.40
CA ALA A 56 5.86 -2.91 -13.29
C ALA A 56 7.00 -2.06 -12.71
N ARG A 57 8.07 -1.90 -13.48
CA ARG A 57 9.22 -1.06 -13.14
C ARG A 57 8.96 0.40 -13.54
N GLU A 58 9.75 1.30 -12.96
CA GLU A 58 9.67 2.75 -13.23
C GLU A 58 9.93 3.09 -14.71
N ASP A 59 10.66 2.25 -15.45
CA ASP A 59 10.93 2.42 -16.89
C ASP A 59 9.77 1.96 -17.80
N GLY A 60 8.65 1.50 -17.22
CA GLY A 60 7.51 0.96 -17.95
C GLY A 60 7.67 -0.50 -18.39
N SER A 61 8.80 -1.14 -18.10
CA SER A 61 9.00 -2.57 -18.32
C SER A 61 8.35 -3.41 -17.22
N TRP A 62 8.06 -4.68 -17.53
CA TRP A 62 7.49 -5.63 -16.59
C TRP A 62 8.49 -6.74 -16.29
N VAL A 63 8.56 -7.14 -15.02
CA VAL A 63 9.24 -8.37 -14.60
C VAL A 63 8.23 -9.35 -14.05
N TYR A 64 8.32 -10.60 -14.49
CA TYR A 64 7.48 -11.70 -14.01
C TYR A 64 8.34 -12.63 -13.18
N LEU A 65 8.01 -12.73 -11.89
CA LEU A 65 8.76 -13.51 -10.93
C LEU A 65 8.01 -14.78 -10.59
N ALA A 66 8.68 -15.93 -10.69
CA ALA A 66 8.12 -17.18 -10.18
C ALA A 66 7.97 -17.06 -8.65
N PRO A 67 6.83 -17.45 -8.05
CA PRO A 67 6.61 -17.36 -6.61
C PRO A 67 7.68 -18.11 -5.82
N ASP A 68 8.13 -19.26 -6.35
CA ASP A 68 9.19 -20.05 -5.76
C ASP A 68 10.55 -19.34 -5.70
N ASN A 69 10.76 -18.30 -6.51
CA ASN A 69 11.98 -17.49 -6.51
C ASN A 69 11.87 -16.25 -5.63
N VAL A 70 10.68 -15.88 -5.16
CA VAL A 70 10.48 -14.73 -4.28
C VAL A 70 10.78 -15.15 -2.83
N GLN A 71 11.62 -14.36 -2.15
CA GLN A 71 11.92 -14.52 -0.74
C GLN A 71 11.10 -13.58 0.13
N GLU A 72 11.01 -12.32 -0.28
CA GLU A 72 10.31 -11.26 0.44
C GLU A 72 9.70 -10.28 -0.56
N MET A 73 8.51 -9.76 -0.26
CA MET A 73 7.85 -8.72 -1.03
C MET A 73 7.25 -7.69 -0.08
N GLU A 74 7.71 -6.45 -0.20
CA GLU A 74 7.32 -5.33 0.65
C GLU A 74 6.51 -4.31 -0.16
N TYR A 75 5.49 -3.73 0.49
CA TYR A 75 4.62 -2.71 -0.08
C TYR A 75 4.70 -1.46 0.78
N VAL A 76 5.31 -0.40 0.26
CA VAL A 76 5.42 0.89 0.94
C VAL A 76 4.51 1.88 0.22
N PRO A 77 3.50 2.47 0.90
CA PRO A 77 2.69 3.53 0.30
C PRO A 77 3.60 4.72 0.01
N GLU A 78 3.56 5.23 -1.22
CA GLU A 78 4.21 6.50 -1.53
C GLU A 78 3.25 7.63 -1.17
N PRO A 79 3.72 8.70 -0.51
CA PRO A 79 2.86 9.85 -0.25
C PRO A 79 2.36 10.38 -1.60
N GLU A 80 1.05 10.54 -1.72
CA GLU A 80 0.47 11.12 -2.92
C GLU A 80 1.10 12.50 -3.11
N ALA A 81 1.86 12.67 -4.20
CA ALA A 81 2.31 14.00 -4.57
C ALA A 81 1.04 14.78 -4.88
N GLU A 82 0.66 15.69 -4.00
CA GLU A 82 -0.37 16.68 -4.27
C GLU A 82 0.05 17.37 -5.58
N GLU A 83 -0.52 16.93 -6.71
CA GLU A 83 -0.48 17.67 -7.96
C GLU A 83 -1.23 18.98 -7.68
N GLN A 84 -0.49 19.96 -7.19
CA GLN A 84 -0.86 21.36 -7.21
C GLN A 84 -0.99 21.74 -8.68
N THR A 85 -2.16 21.47 -9.25
CA THR A 85 -2.63 22.08 -10.48
C THR A 85 -2.73 23.58 -10.19
N SER A 86 -1.71 24.33 -10.61
CA SER A 86 -1.75 25.80 -10.71
C SER A 86 -2.16 26.24 -12.10
#